data_AF-A0A6F8U8T4-F1
#
_entry.id   AF-A0A6F8U8T4-F1
#
_cell.length_a   1.000
_cell.length_b   1.000
_cell.length_c   1.000
_cell.angle_alpha   90.00
_cell.angle_beta   90.00
_cell.angle_gamma   90.00
#
_symmetry.space_group_name_H-M   'P 1'
#
loop_
_entity.id
_entity.type
_entity.pdbx_description
1 polymer ?
#
loop_
_entity_poly.entity_id
_entity_poly.type
_entity_poly.pdbx_seq_one_letter_code
_entity_poly.pdbx_strand_id
1 'polypeptide(L)' 'MYSYEEIINRSAVEDEIVVGYADAMELLRILRGKTTRVLGWEGWVKYADGSLGHSQEHQGTVDLSLNP' A
#
# COMPACT_ATOMS: atom_id res chain seq x y z
N MET A 1 3.85 -17.77 -7.34
CA MET A 1 4.44 -16.78 -6.41
C MET A 1 5.01 -15.70 -7.31
N TYR A 2 4.46 -14.48 -7.24
CA TYR A 2 4.81 -13.40 -8.18
C TYR A 2 6.16 -12.76 -7.80
N SER A 3 6.88 -12.24 -8.79
CA SER A 3 8.10 -11.46 -8.57
C SER A 3 7.78 -10.08 -8.00
N TYR A 4 8.82 -9.39 -7.53
CA TYR A 4 8.70 -8.00 -7.10
C TYR A 4 8.16 -7.12 -8.25
N GLU A 5 8.74 -7.25 -9.44
CA GLU A 5 8.39 -6.47 -10.63
C GLU A 5 6.94 -6.74 -11.07
N GLU A 6 6.51 -8.01 -11.03
CA GLU A 6 5.13 -8.38 -11.37
C GLU A 6 4.10 -7.74 -10.43
N ILE A 7 4.43 -7.58 -9.15
CA ILE A 7 3.54 -6.94 -8.18
C ILE A 7 3.56 -5.42 -8.34
N ILE A 8 4.73 -4.81 -8.53
CA ILE A 8 4.85 -3.36 -8.74
C ILE A 8 4.09 -2.90 -9.98
N ASN A 9 4.10 -3.69 -11.05
CA ASN A 9 3.33 -3.39 -12.27
C ASN A 9 1.80 -3.40 -12.08
N ARG A 10 1.31 -3.83 -10.91
CA ARG A 10 -0.12 -3.79 -10.54
C ARG A 10 -0.43 -2.65 -9.57
N SER A 11 0.56 -1.83 -9.22
CA SER A 11 0.33 -0.64 -8.40
C SER A 11 -0.71 0.26 -9.05
N ALA A 12 -1.61 0.81 -8.24
CA ALA A 12 -2.66 1.69 -8.70
C ALA A 12 -2.19 3.14 -8.93
N VAL A 13 -0.96 3.46 -8.48
CA VAL A 13 -0.31 4.77 -8.63
C VAL A 13 1.15 4.57 -9.03
N GLU A 14 1.75 5.56 -9.69
CA GLU A 14 3.12 5.46 -10.24
C GLU A 14 4.21 5.78 -9.20
N ASP A 15 3.97 6.78 -8.34
CA ASP A 15 4.99 7.30 -7.41
C ASP A 15 5.02 6.57 -6.06
N GLU A 16 4.06 5.68 -5.80
CA GLU A 16 3.95 4.88 -4.58
C GLU A 16 3.57 3.43 -4.90
N ILE A 17 3.71 2.53 -3.92
CA ILE A 17 3.30 1.14 -4.04
C ILE A 17 1.94 0.97 -3.39
N VAL A 18 0.88 1.09 -4.19
CA VAL A 18 -0.51 0.88 -3.75
C VAL A 18 -1.07 -0.34 -4.46
N VAL A 19 -1.04 -1.47 -3.77
CA VAL A 19 -1.45 -2.78 -4.32
C VAL A 19 -2.56 -3.40 -3.48
N GLY A 20 -3.25 -4.39 -4.06
CA GLY A 20 -4.24 -5.17 -3.33
C GLY A 20 -3.64 -5.93 -2.14
N TYR A 21 -4.47 -6.28 -1.16
CA TYR A 21 -4.04 -6.90 0.10
C TYR A 21 -3.14 -8.14 -0.09
N ALA A 22 -3.49 -9.04 -1.00
CA ALA A 22 -2.70 -10.25 -1.26
C ALA A 22 -1.29 -9.92 -1.80
N ASP A 23 -1.20 -8.94 -2.70
CA ASP A 23 0.05 -8.47 -3.27
C ASP A 23 0.88 -7.70 -2.22
N ALA A 24 0.24 -6.95 -1.32
CA ALA A 24 0.90 -6.30 -0.19
C ALA A 24 1.56 -7.32 0.74
N MET A 25 0.86 -8.40 1.09
CA MET A 25 1.42 -9.47 1.94
C MET A 25 2.61 -10.16 1.27
N GLU A 26 2.54 -10.39 -0.04
CA GLU A 26 3.63 -10.99 -0.78
C GLU A 26 4.84 -10.05 -0.90
N LEU A 27 4.63 -8.75 -1.08
CA LEU A 27 5.69 -7.75 -1.03
C LEU A 27 6.41 -7.74 0.31
N LEU A 28 5.68 -7.78 1.43
CA LEU A 28 6.30 -7.87 2.76
C LEU A 28 7.21 -9.10 2.88
N ARG A 29 6.77 -10.24 2.33
CA ARG A 29 7.57 -11.48 2.30
C ARG A 29 8.83 -11.34 1.45
N ILE A 30 8.72 -10.74 0.26
CA ILE A 30 9.85 -10.50 -0.65
C ILE A 30 10.85 -9.51 -0.03
N LEU A 31 10.37 -8.39 0.50
CA LEU A 31 11.20 -7.32 1.06
C LEU A 31 11.93 -7.77 2.32
N ARG A 32 11.35 -8.69 3.12
CA ARG A 32 12.05 -9.31 4.26
C ARG A 32 13.36 -9.99 3.88
N GLY A 33 13.48 -10.51 2.65
CA GLY A 33 14.70 -11.14 2.14
C GLY A 33 15.71 -10.16 1.52
N LYS A 34 15.37 -8.87 1.43
CA LYS A 34 16.21 -7.82 0.85
C LYS A 34 16.87 -6.99 1.96
N THR A 35 17.86 -6.18 1.59
CA THR A 35 18.48 -5.21 2.51
C THR A 35 17.56 -4.04 2.86
N THR A 36 16.49 -3.85 2.09
CA THR A 36 15.46 -2.83 2.32
C THR A 36 14.52 -3.25 3.45
N ARG A 37 14.30 -2.35 4.43
CA ARG A 37 13.35 -2.56 5.52
C ARG A 37 12.05 -1.83 5.25
N VAL A 38 10.93 -2.52 5.41
CA VAL A 38 9.60 -1.88 5.45
C VAL A 38 9.40 -1.34 6.87
N LEU A 39 9.35 -0.01 7.00
CA LEU A 39 9.18 0.65 8.30
C LEU A 39 7.71 0.80 8.69
N GLY A 40 6.81 0.80 7.71
CA GLY A 40 5.37 0.90 7.89
C GLY A 40 4.65 0.69 6.55
N TRP A 41 3.34 0.48 6.62
CA TRP A 41 2.42 0.48 5.48
C TRP A 41 1.07 1.00 5.97
N GLU A 42 0.29 1.55 5.05
CA GLU A 42 -1.02 2.11 5.37
C GLU A 42 -2.11 1.43 4.55
N GLY A 43 -3.31 1.38 5.13
CA GLY A 43 -4.50 0.92 4.42
C GLY A 43 -5.03 2.00 3.50
N TRP A 44 -5.24 1.64 2.23
CA TRP A 44 -5.90 2.49 1.24
C TRP A 44 -7.31 1.98 0.96
N VAL A 45 -8.24 2.91 0.77
CA VAL A 45 -9.62 2.64 0.35
C VAL A 45 -9.79 3.11 -1.08
N LYS A 46 -10.39 2.24 -1.92
CA LYS A 46 -10.84 2.61 -3.25
C LYS A 46 -12.31 2.98 -3.20
N TYR A 47 -12.63 4.24 -3.49
CA TYR A 47 -13.99 4.75 -3.51
C TYR A 47 -14.70 4.38 -4.82
N ALA A 48 -16.03 4.56 -4.85
CA ALA A 48 -16.87 4.19 -5.98
C ALA A 48 -16.55 4.99 -7.26
N ASP A 49 -16.04 6.21 -7.12
CA ASP A 49 -15.56 7.05 -8.22
C ASP A 49 -14.18 6.63 -8.75
N GLY A 50 -13.57 5.59 -8.15
CA GLY A 50 -12.26 5.07 -8.51
C GLY A 50 -11.10 5.79 -7.84
N SER A 51 -11.35 6.85 -7.08
CA SER A 51 -10.32 7.53 -6.30
C SER A 51 -9.77 6.63 -5.18
N LEU A 52 -8.53 6.88 -4.81
CA LEU A 52 -7.85 6.23 -3.70
C LEU A 52 -7.62 7.25 -2.61
N GLY A 53 -7.88 6.86 -1.37
CA GLY A 53 -7.56 7.68 -0.21
C GLY A 53 -7.41 6.85 1.04
N HIS A 54 -7.18 7.54 2.15
CA HIS A 54 -7.07 6.91 3.45
C HIS A 54 -8.45 6.77 4.09
N SER A 55 -8.65 5.66 4.81
CA SER A 55 -9.80 5.57 5.70
C SER A 55 -9.65 6.57 6.83
N GLN A 56 -10.64 7.44 7.02
CA GLN A 56 -10.70 8.29 8.22
C GLN A 56 -10.94 7.46 9.50
N GLU A 57 -11.59 6.29 9.37
CA GLU A 57 -11.92 5.42 10.51
C GLU A 57 -10.81 4.40 10.85
N HIS A 58 -9.94 4.08 9.88
CA HIS A 58 -8.87 3.08 10.00
C HIS A 58 -7.55 3.66 9.50
N GLN A 59 -7.09 4.69 10.20
CA GLN A 59 -5.87 5.42 9.85
C GLN A 59 -4.62 4.53 9.99
N GLY A 60 -3.62 4.80 9.14
CA GLY A 60 -2.32 4.15 9.16
C GLY A 60 -1.35 4.79 10.15
N THR A 61 -0.22 5.28 9.66
CA THR A 61 0.83 5.91 10.46
C THR A 61 0.61 7.41 10.69
N VAL A 62 -0.32 8.03 9.98
CA VAL A 62 -0.63 9.47 10.08
C VAL A 62 -2.05 9.67 10.60
N ASP A 63 -2.20 10.58 11.58
CA ASP A 63 -3.50 11.04 12.06
C ASP A 63 -4.06 12.11 11.11
N LEU A 64 -5.22 11.82 10.52
CA LEU A 64 -5.90 12.71 9.57
C LEU A 64 -6.98 13.58 10.23
N SER A 65 -7.18 13.50 11.54
CA SER A 65 -8.17 14.31 12.28
C SER A 65 -7.94 15.82 12.19
N LEU A 66 -6.76 16.23 11.72
CA LEU A 66 -6.35 17.62 11.56
C LEU A 66 -6.52 18.19 10.15
N ASN A 67 -6.89 17.36 9.15
CA ASN A 67 -7.18 17.83 7.79
C ASN A 67 -8.71 17.97 7.59
N PRO A 68 -9.24 19.20 7.45
CA PRO A 68 -10.67 19.47 7.32
C PRO A 68 -11.27 19.02 5.99
#